data_AF-A0A2K2VW72-F1
#
_entry.id   AF-A0A2K2VW72-F1
#
_cell.length_a   1.000
_cell.length_b   1.000
_cell.length_c   1.000
_cell.angle_alpha   90.00
_cell.angle_beta   90.00
_cell.angle_gamma   90.00
#
_symmetry.space_group_name_H-M   'P 1'
#
loop_
_entity.id
_entity.type
_entity.pdbx_description
1 polymer ?
#
loop_
_entity_poly.entity_id
_entity_poly.type
_entity_poly.pdbx_seq_one_letter_code
_entity_poly.pdbx_strand_id
1 'polypeptide(L)'
;MTEVLNEIPEQVRQRVAELQEQIDYHNYRYYRLNDPEISDAAYDELFQELLRLEKEYPQLISPDSPTQRVGDEPLEAFRSVTLHRPMLSLESAHEPRILEDFHRRVLEAAGETGVDYLIQPKVDGVSVELTYENRRLSRAATRGDGLTGENITLNIRAIATIPKTLSAPAPAFVVVRGEIFMPVEGFRNLNERLIT
;
A
#
# COMPACT_ATOMS: atom_id res chain seq x y z
N MET A 1 -30.01 -30.76 22.16
CA MET A 1 -28.66 -30.17 22.18
C MET A 1 -28.78 -28.86 21.45
N THR A 2 -28.97 -27.79 22.21
CA THR A 2 -29.43 -26.50 21.71
C THR A 2 -28.20 -25.61 21.58
N GLU A 3 -27.71 -25.37 20.36
CA GLU A 3 -26.73 -24.30 20.12
C GLU A 3 -27.49 -22.97 20.12
N VAL A 4 -27.27 -22.19 21.18
CA VAL A 4 -27.79 -20.83 21.31
C VAL A 4 -26.97 -19.96 20.38
N LEU A 5 -27.57 -19.50 19.28
CA LEU A 5 -27.06 -18.38 18.50
C LEU A 5 -27.02 -17.16 19.42
N ASN A 6 -25.82 -16.74 19.83
CA ASN A 6 -25.66 -15.47 20.56
C ASN A 6 -26.06 -14.33 19.62
N GLU A 7 -27.29 -13.83 19.75
CA GLU A 7 -27.71 -12.59 19.10
C GLU A 7 -26.84 -11.44 19.62
N ILE A 8 -26.11 -10.79 18.73
CA ILE A 8 -25.33 -9.61 19.08
C ILE A 8 -26.31 -8.47 19.40
N PRO A 9 -26.24 -7.85 20.58
CA PRO A 9 -27.07 -6.70 20.91
C PRO A 9 -26.84 -5.54 19.94
N GLU A 10 -27.89 -4.84 19.52
CA GLU A 10 -27.78 -3.72 18.58
C GLU A 10 -26.89 -2.59 19.11
N GLN A 11 -26.92 -2.36 20.42
CA GLN A 11 -26.07 -1.38 21.10
C GLN A 11 -24.58 -1.72 20.96
N VAL A 12 -24.23 -3.01 20.97
CA VAL A 12 -22.85 -3.47 20.78
C VAL A 12 -22.40 -3.21 19.34
N ARG A 13 -23.26 -3.50 18.35
CA ARG A 13 -22.96 -3.19 16.94
C ARG A 13 -22.71 -1.70 16.72
N GLN A 14 -23.56 -0.85 17.29
CA GLN A 14 -23.41 0.60 17.20
C GLN A 14 -22.13 1.06 17.87
N ARG A 15 -21.83 0.57 19.08
CA ARG A 15 -20.62 0.94 19.80
C ARG A 15 -19.35 0.53 19.07
N VAL A 16 -19.31 -0.65 18.47
CA VAL A 16 -18.17 -1.08 17.65
C VAL A 16 -17.99 -0.16 16.44
N ALA A 17 -19.05 0.21 15.74
CA ALA A 17 -18.97 1.13 14.60
C ALA A 17 -18.46 2.52 15.02
N GLU A 18 -18.97 3.06 16.14
CA GLU A 18 -18.51 4.33 16.70
C GLU A 18 -17.03 4.30 17.08
N LEU A 19 -16.58 3.24 17.76
CA LEU A 19 -15.18 3.08 18.16
C LEU A 19 -14.26 2.97 16.94
N GLN A 20 -14.67 2.22 15.90
CA GLN A 20 -13.93 2.12 14.65
C GLN A 20 -13.77 3.49 13.99
N GLU A 21 -14.85 4.28 13.92
CA GLU A 21 -14.82 5.64 13.35
C GLU A 21 -13.94 6.61 14.17
N GLN A 22 -14.09 6.61 15.50
CA GLN A 22 -13.30 7.47 16.39
C GLN A 22 -11.81 7.15 16.32
N ILE A 23 -11.46 5.85 16.36
CA ILE A 23 -10.06 5.41 16.28
C ILE A 23 -9.48 5.75 14.91
N ASP A 24 -10.21 5.54 13.80
CA ASP A 24 -9.74 5.92 12.46
C ASP A 24 -9.56 7.44 12.33
N TYR A 25 -10.47 8.23 12.91
CA TYR A 25 -10.34 9.69 12.97
C TYR A 25 -9.10 10.12 13.74
N HIS A 26 -8.86 9.58 14.94
CA HIS A 26 -7.70 9.93 15.74
C HIS A 26 -6.39 9.42 15.12
N ASN A 27 -6.39 8.26 14.47
CA ASN A 27 -5.26 7.79 13.67
C ASN A 27 -4.94 8.74 12.52
N TYR A 28 -5.95 9.27 11.83
CA TYR A 28 -5.74 10.28 10.80
C TYR A 28 -5.13 11.57 11.38
N ARG A 29 -5.67 12.08 12.50
CA ARG A 29 -5.14 13.27 13.18
C ARG A 29 -3.69 13.08 13.64
N TYR A 30 -3.39 11.94 14.26
CA TYR A 30 -2.07 11.59 14.76
C TYR A 30 -1.05 11.37 13.62
N TYR A 31 -1.31 10.42 12.72
CA TYR A 31 -0.32 10.01 11.72
C TYR A 31 -0.26 10.88 10.46
N ARG A 32 -1.33 11.62 10.13
CA ARG A 32 -1.42 12.37 8.86
C ARG A 32 -1.37 13.86 9.05
N LEU A 33 -2.04 14.36 10.08
CA LEU A 33 -2.07 15.79 10.37
C LEU A 33 -1.00 16.21 11.39
N ASN A 34 -0.40 15.25 12.11
CA ASN A 34 0.54 15.50 13.21
C ASN A 34 -0.03 16.50 14.23
N ASP A 35 -1.33 16.39 14.49
CA ASP A 35 -2.11 17.29 15.33
C ASP A 35 -3.14 16.47 16.13
N PRO A 36 -2.68 15.70 17.13
CA PRO A 36 -3.53 14.83 17.93
C PRO A 36 -4.45 15.64 18.85
N GLU A 37 -5.72 15.26 18.91
CA GLU A 37 -6.74 15.92 19.75
C GLU A 37 -6.92 15.27 21.12
N ILE A 38 -6.49 14.02 21.25
CA ILE A 38 -6.58 13.24 22.48
C ILE A 38 -5.20 12.76 22.89
N SER A 39 -5.01 12.51 24.19
CA SER A 39 -3.78 11.91 24.70
C SER A 39 -3.69 10.44 24.32
N ASP A 40 -2.45 9.92 24.30
CA ASP A 40 -2.20 8.50 24.05
C ASP A 40 -3.00 7.59 25.01
N ALA A 41 -3.09 7.97 26.29
CA ALA A 41 -3.89 7.23 27.27
C ALA A 41 -5.38 7.17 26.93
N ALA A 42 -5.95 8.27 26.42
CA ALA A 42 -7.36 8.30 26.01
C ALA A 42 -7.58 7.49 24.72
N TYR A 43 -6.62 7.50 23.79
CA TYR A 43 -6.63 6.64 22.61
C TYR A 43 -6.59 5.16 23.00
N ASP A 44 -5.68 4.80 23.91
CA ASP A 44 -5.53 3.43 24.41
C ASP A 44 -6.82 2.91 25.03
N GLU A 45 -7.54 3.73 25.78
CA GLU A 45 -8.84 3.37 26.35
C GLU A 45 -9.87 3.00 25.27
N LEU A 46 -9.98 3.80 24.21
CA LEU A 46 -10.85 3.51 23.06
C LEU A 46 -10.45 2.22 22.36
N PHE A 47 -9.15 2.05 22.10
CA PHE A 47 -8.62 0.89 21.41
C PHE A 47 -8.83 -0.41 22.22
N GLN A 48 -8.58 -0.38 23.53
CA GLN A 48 -8.82 -1.50 24.43
C GLN A 48 -10.31 -1.85 24.55
N GLU A 49 -11.20 -0.85 24.51
CA GLU A 49 -12.64 -1.10 24.46
C GLU A 49 -13.05 -1.85 23.19
N LEU A 50 -12.59 -1.39 22.03
CA LEU A 50 -12.88 -2.05 20.75
C LEU A 50 -12.34 -3.49 20.74
N LEU A 51 -11.12 -3.69 21.25
CA LEU A 51 -10.47 -5.00 21.31
C LEU A 51 -11.22 -5.97 22.24
N ARG A 52 -11.78 -5.49 23.36
CA ARG A 52 -12.65 -6.31 24.22
C ARG A 52 -13.94 -6.71 23.51
N LEU A 53 -14.62 -5.77 22.85
CA LEU A 53 -15.89 -6.03 22.17
C LEU A 53 -15.72 -7.01 21.00
N GLU A 54 -14.67 -6.87 20.22
CA GLU A 54 -14.36 -7.80 19.13
C GLU A 54 -13.95 -9.19 19.62
N LYS A 55 -13.30 -9.29 20.78
CA LYS A 55 -13.01 -10.57 21.43
C LYS A 55 -14.28 -11.27 21.92
N GLU A 56 -15.24 -10.51 22.43
CA GLU A 56 -16.54 -11.04 22.90
C GLU A 56 -17.48 -11.38 21.74
N TYR A 57 -17.43 -10.62 20.64
CA TYR A 57 -18.24 -10.81 19.43
C TYR A 57 -17.35 -10.90 18.17
N PRO A 58 -16.65 -12.03 17.94
CA PRO A 58 -15.71 -12.19 16.82
C PRO A 58 -16.32 -11.93 15.44
N GLN A 59 -17.62 -12.17 15.28
CA GLN A 59 -18.38 -11.90 14.06
C GLN A 59 -18.52 -10.41 13.70
N LEU A 60 -18.15 -9.49 14.60
CA LEU A 60 -18.08 -8.06 14.33
C LEU A 60 -16.71 -7.60 13.80
N ILE A 61 -15.71 -8.49 13.79
CA ILE A 61 -14.38 -8.17 13.28
C ILE A 61 -14.46 -7.98 11.77
N SER A 62 -14.19 -6.75 11.32
CA SER A 62 -14.01 -6.42 9.91
C SER A 62 -12.52 -6.48 9.55
N PRO A 63 -12.15 -6.92 8.33
CA PRO A 63 -10.77 -6.80 7.83
C PRO A 63 -10.23 -5.36 7.84
N ASP A 64 -11.15 -4.38 7.83
CA ASP A 64 -10.81 -2.97 7.87
C ASP A 64 -10.82 -2.42 9.32
N SER A 65 -11.08 -3.22 10.36
CA SER A 65 -11.10 -2.74 11.74
C SER A 65 -9.72 -2.25 12.22
N PRO A 66 -9.62 -1.15 13.00
CA PRO A 66 -8.36 -0.66 13.54
C PRO A 66 -7.59 -1.67 14.42
N THR A 67 -8.28 -2.58 15.10
CA THR A 67 -7.66 -3.66 15.90
C THR A 67 -6.95 -4.69 15.04
N GLN A 68 -7.34 -4.83 13.77
CA GLN A 68 -6.65 -5.67 12.79
C GLN A 68 -5.44 -4.95 12.19
N ARG A 69 -5.19 -3.69 12.61
CA ARG A 69 -4.09 -2.84 12.18
C ARG A 69 -3.05 -2.62 13.29
N VAL A 70 -2.98 -3.52 14.29
CA VAL A 70 -2.14 -3.51 15.52
C VAL A 70 -0.84 -2.71 15.43
N GLY A 71 -0.64 -1.81 16.40
CA GLY A 71 0.64 -1.17 16.72
C GLY A 71 1.56 -2.04 17.59
N ASP A 72 2.87 -1.78 17.48
CA ASP A 72 4.00 -2.23 18.32
C ASP A 72 4.51 -3.68 18.26
N GLU A 73 4.19 -4.44 17.22
CA GLU A 73 5.22 -5.33 16.63
C GLU A 73 6.00 -4.49 15.60
N PRO A 74 7.32 -4.71 15.37
CA PRO A 74 7.98 -4.10 14.22
C PRO A 74 7.10 -4.46 13.04
N LEU A 75 6.51 -3.41 12.43
CA LEU A 75 5.45 -3.54 11.44
C LEU A 75 5.74 -4.78 10.59
N GLU A 76 4.72 -5.55 10.21
CA GLU A 76 4.83 -6.44 9.04
C GLU A 76 5.43 -5.71 7.81
N ALA A 77 5.50 -4.36 7.84
CA ALA A 77 6.34 -3.56 6.98
C ALA A 77 7.81 -4.01 7.02
N PHE A 78 8.36 -4.21 5.83
CA PHE A 78 9.71 -4.69 5.58
C PHE A 78 9.98 -6.18 5.81
N ARG A 79 8.96 -7.00 6.07
CA ARG A 79 9.13 -8.44 5.83
C ARG A 79 9.45 -8.69 4.36
N SER A 80 10.44 -9.56 4.14
CA SER A 80 10.80 -10.01 2.80
C SER A 80 9.62 -10.71 2.14
N VAL A 81 9.31 -10.29 0.91
CA VAL A 81 8.25 -10.89 0.10
C VAL A 81 8.77 -11.18 -1.29
N THR A 82 8.54 -12.39 -1.77
CA THR A 82 8.83 -12.76 -3.16
C THR A 82 7.89 -12.01 -4.08
N LEU A 83 8.48 -11.32 -5.06
CA LEU A 83 7.75 -10.63 -6.12
C LEU A 83 7.07 -11.64 -7.04
N HIS A 84 5.95 -11.23 -7.65
CA HIS A 84 5.16 -12.16 -8.46
C HIS A 84 5.91 -12.63 -9.72
N ARG A 85 6.82 -11.79 -10.22
CA ARG A 85 7.81 -12.09 -11.27
C ARG A 85 9.11 -11.34 -10.95
N PRO A 86 10.25 -11.70 -11.54
CA PRO A 86 11.44 -10.86 -11.44
C PRO A 86 11.17 -9.41 -11.89
N MET A 87 11.61 -8.44 -11.10
CA MET A 87 11.62 -7.01 -11.43
C MET A 87 13.02 -6.62 -11.89
N LEU A 88 13.16 -6.44 -13.20
CA LEU A 88 14.43 -6.22 -13.86
C LEU A 88 14.85 -4.75 -13.82
N SER A 89 16.13 -4.52 -14.06
CA SER A 89 16.65 -3.18 -14.37
C SER A 89 16.56 -2.91 -15.88
N LEU A 90 16.67 -1.64 -16.24
CA LEU A 90 16.90 -1.22 -17.62
C LEU A 90 18.38 -0.96 -17.86
N GLU A 91 18.84 -1.22 -19.08
CA GLU A 91 20.14 -0.74 -19.59
C GLU A 91 20.03 0.76 -19.89
N SER A 92 21.08 1.51 -19.55
CA SER A 92 21.15 2.95 -19.84
C SER A 92 21.88 3.18 -21.16
N ALA A 93 21.40 4.15 -21.94
CA ALA A 93 22.04 4.62 -23.15
C ALA A 93 22.21 6.15 -23.08
N HIS A 94 23.43 6.63 -23.33
CA HIS A 94 23.76 8.06 -23.34
C HIS A 94 24.29 8.55 -24.69
N GLU A 95 24.41 7.65 -25.66
CA GLU A 95 24.90 7.94 -27.01
C GLU A 95 23.89 7.46 -28.06
N PRO A 96 23.63 8.23 -29.13
CA PRO A 96 22.69 7.85 -30.18
C PRO A 96 22.98 6.48 -30.82
N ARG A 97 24.27 6.13 -30.99
CA ARG A 97 24.68 4.85 -31.57
C ARG A 97 24.20 3.64 -30.77
N ILE A 98 24.15 3.76 -29.44
CA ILE A 98 23.64 2.68 -28.57
C ILE A 98 22.15 2.46 -28.82
N LEU A 99 21.39 3.52 -29.08
CA LEU A 99 19.96 3.42 -29.42
C LEU A 99 19.75 2.84 -30.82
N GLU A 100 20.59 3.20 -31.80
CA GLU A 100 20.57 2.60 -33.14
C GLU A 100 20.85 1.09 -33.08
N ASP A 101 21.86 0.69 -32.29
CA ASP A 101 22.19 -0.71 -32.07
C ASP A 101 21.07 -1.47 -31.33
N PHE A 102 20.45 -0.83 -30.33
CA PHE A 102 19.26 -1.38 -29.67
C PHE A 102 18.10 -1.57 -30.65
N HIS A 103 17.80 -0.57 -31.47
CA HIS A 103 16.75 -0.65 -32.48
C HIS A 103 17.00 -1.79 -33.47
N ARG A 104 18.24 -1.92 -33.97
CA ARG A 104 18.62 -3.03 -34.85
C ARG A 104 18.36 -4.40 -34.20
N ARG A 105 18.81 -4.60 -32.94
CA ARG A 105 18.57 -5.85 -32.20
C ARG A 105 17.08 -6.14 -32.01
N VAL A 106 16.27 -5.11 -31.77
CA VAL A 106 14.81 -5.26 -31.63
C VAL A 106 14.18 -5.72 -32.95
N LEU A 107 14.55 -5.11 -34.09
CA LEU A 107 14.05 -5.53 -35.40
C LEU A 107 14.46 -6.96 -35.75
N GLU A 108 15.73 -7.32 -35.50
CA GLU A 108 16.24 -8.68 -35.70
C GLU A 108 15.49 -9.71 -34.86
N ALA A 109 15.23 -9.40 -33.58
CA ALA A 109 14.51 -10.30 -32.67
C ALA A 109 13.02 -10.41 -33.02
N ALA A 110 12.40 -9.33 -33.50
CA ALA A 110 11.00 -9.31 -33.92
C ALA A 110 10.79 -9.99 -35.29
N GLY A 111 11.81 -10.03 -36.14
CA GLY A 111 11.67 -10.46 -37.53
C GLY A 111 10.87 -9.47 -38.38
N GLU A 112 10.81 -8.21 -37.97
CA GLU A 112 10.01 -7.15 -38.57
C GLU A 112 10.89 -6.04 -39.14
N THR A 113 10.33 -5.25 -40.07
CA THR A 113 11.02 -4.09 -40.67
C THR A 113 10.74 -2.77 -39.95
N GLY A 114 9.81 -2.78 -39.00
CA GLY A 114 9.44 -1.64 -38.17
C GLY A 114 8.73 -2.08 -36.90
N VAL A 115 8.87 -1.27 -35.85
CA VAL A 115 8.22 -1.48 -34.55
C VAL A 115 7.78 -0.13 -33.98
N ASP A 116 6.68 -0.13 -33.23
CA ASP A 116 6.24 1.03 -32.46
C ASP A 116 6.94 1.06 -31.10
N TYR A 117 7.33 2.26 -30.66
CA TYR A 117 7.92 2.48 -29.35
C TYR A 117 6.98 3.29 -28.45
N LEU A 118 6.74 2.79 -27.24
CA LEU A 118 6.15 3.57 -26.17
C LEU A 118 7.28 4.32 -25.44
N ILE A 119 7.28 5.64 -25.52
CA ILE A 119 8.26 6.50 -24.83
C ILE A 119 7.62 7.07 -23.57
N GLN A 120 8.28 6.87 -22.43
CA GLN A 120 7.83 7.37 -21.13
C GLN A 120 8.98 8.09 -20.42
N PRO A 121 8.71 9.19 -19.68
CA PRO A 121 9.69 9.79 -18.80
C PRO A 121 10.19 8.76 -17.78
N LYS A 122 11.52 8.69 -17.58
CA LYS A 122 12.09 7.91 -16.49
C LYS A 122 11.92 8.68 -15.19
N VAL A 123 10.94 8.27 -14.38
CA VAL A 123 10.73 8.83 -13.04
C VAL A 123 11.91 8.44 -12.15
N ASP A 124 12.39 9.41 -11.37
CA ASP A 124 13.41 9.18 -10.36
C ASP A 124 12.73 8.99 -9.00
N GLY A 125 12.64 7.73 -8.58
CA GLY A 125 11.90 7.33 -7.40
C GLY A 125 12.27 5.93 -6.95
N VAL A 126 11.29 5.22 -6.38
CA VAL A 126 11.44 3.86 -5.90
C VAL A 126 10.43 2.97 -6.61
N SER A 127 10.94 1.92 -7.27
CA SER A 127 10.10 0.93 -7.94
C SER A 127 9.35 0.06 -6.94
N VAL A 128 8.06 -0.13 -7.21
CA VAL A 128 7.15 -0.93 -6.37
C VAL A 128 6.28 -1.86 -7.21
N GLU A 129 5.84 -2.94 -6.58
CA GLU A 129 4.84 -3.87 -7.09
C GLU A 129 3.57 -3.79 -6.24
N LEU A 130 2.42 -3.62 -6.88
CA LEU A 130 1.09 -3.60 -6.25
C LEU A 130 0.30 -4.82 -6.70
N THR A 131 -0.08 -5.69 -5.78
CA THR A 131 -0.96 -6.83 -6.03
C THR A 131 -2.39 -6.46 -5.68
N TYR A 132 -3.28 -6.64 -6.66
CA TYR A 132 -4.72 -6.52 -6.47
C TYR A 132 -5.38 -7.89 -6.63
N GLU A 133 -6.12 -8.30 -5.61
CA GLU A 133 -6.93 -9.52 -5.57
C GLU A 133 -8.39 -9.17 -5.38
N ASN A 134 -9.26 -9.77 -6.21
CA ASN A 134 -10.65 -9.35 -6.37
C ASN A 134 -10.77 -7.82 -6.53
N ARG A 135 -9.84 -7.23 -7.29
CA ARG A 135 -9.68 -5.78 -7.51
C ARG A 135 -9.35 -4.95 -6.27
N ARG A 136 -9.11 -5.53 -5.09
CA ARG A 136 -8.71 -4.81 -3.87
C ARG A 136 -7.20 -4.93 -3.67
N LEU A 137 -6.55 -3.84 -3.26
CA LEU A 137 -5.12 -3.85 -2.96
C LEU A 137 -4.85 -4.82 -1.80
N SER A 138 -4.29 -5.99 -2.11
CA SER A 138 -3.97 -7.03 -1.12
C SER A 138 -2.55 -6.86 -0.60
N ARG A 139 -1.61 -6.44 -1.44
CA ARG A 139 -0.20 -6.33 -1.09
C ARG A 139 0.54 -5.27 -1.89
N ALA A 140 1.56 -4.65 -1.30
CA ALA A 140 2.57 -3.90 -2.01
C ALA A 140 3.97 -4.26 -1.54
N ALA A 141 4.93 -4.25 -2.46
CA ALA A 141 6.34 -4.55 -2.17
C ALA A 141 7.30 -3.57 -2.87
N THR A 142 8.44 -3.29 -2.25
CA THR A 142 9.58 -2.63 -2.94
C THR A 142 10.21 -3.57 -3.96
N ARG A 143 11.09 -3.06 -4.82
CA ARG A 143 11.88 -3.92 -5.73
C ARG A 143 12.83 -4.87 -4.98
N GLY A 144 13.48 -4.41 -3.92
CA GLY A 144 14.60 -5.10 -3.27
C GLY A 144 15.67 -5.54 -4.27
N ASP A 145 16.00 -6.84 -4.30
CA ASP A 145 16.97 -7.42 -5.24
C ASP A 145 16.39 -7.76 -6.63
N GLY A 146 15.09 -7.50 -6.83
CA GLY A 146 14.35 -7.83 -8.05
C GLY A 146 13.66 -9.20 -8.00
N LEU A 147 13.93 -10.04 -7.01
CA LEU A 147 13.21 -11.29 -6.75
C LEU A 147 12.42 -11.20 -5.43
N THR A 148 13.03 -10.57 -4.44
CA THR A 148 12.48 -10.37 -3.10
C THR A 148 12.55 -8.88 -2.77
N GLY A 149 11.42 -8.34 -2.35
CA GLY A 149 11.28 -6.98 -1.87
C GLY A 149 10.79 -6.92 -0.44
N GLU A 150 10.53 -5.72 0.04
CA GLU A 150 10.01 -5.45 1.37
C GLU A 150 8.52 -5.17 1.30
N ASN A 151 7.71 -5.77 2.18
CA ASN A 151 6.29 -5.44 2.28
C ASN A 151 6.12 -3.98 2.70
N ILE A 152 5.44 -3.18 1.89
CA ILE A 152 5.16 -1.76 2.14
C ILE A 152 3.67 -1.44 2.00
N THR A 153 2.81 -2.45 2.16
CA THR A 153 1.36 -2.34 1.92
C THR A 153 0.72 -1.21 2.73
N LEU A 154 1.12 -1.05 4.00
CA LEU A 154 0.61 -0.01 4.88
C LEU A 154 1.03 1.39 4.42
N ASN A 155 2.31 1.56 4.04
CA ASN A 155 2.84 2.82 3.50
C ASN A 155 2.11 3.21 2.20
N ILE A 156 1.90 2.23 1.30
CA ILE A 156 1.22 2.45 0.02
C ILE A 156 -0.25 2.84 0.20
N ARG A 157 -0.96 2.26 1.18
CA ARG A 157 -2.35 2.65 1.50
C ARG A 157 -2.47 4.11 1.94
N ALA A 158 -1.38 4.73 2.37
CA ALA A 158 -1.30 6.13 2.75
C ALA A 158 -1.05 7.06 1.53
N ILE A 159 -0.84 6.55 0.32
CA ILE A 159 -0.65 7.38 -0.88
C ILE A 159 -2.01 7.60 -1.54
N ALA A 160 -2.50 8.84 -1.51
CA ALA A 160 -3.87 9.17 -1.92
C ALA A 160 -4.17 8.86 -3.41
N THR A 161 -3.16 8.94 -4.26
CA THR A 161 -3.30 8.66 -5.71
C THR A 161 -3.36 7.18 -6.04
N ILE A 162 -3.07 6.30 -5.08
CA ILE A 162 -3.12 4.84 -5.28
C ILE A 162 -4.52 4.33 -4.92
N PRO A 163 -5.27 3.77 -5.87
CA PRO A 163 -6.61 3.27 -5.58
C PRO A 163 -6.54 2.04 -4.67
N LYS A 164 -7.35 2.03 -3.60
CA LYS A 164 -7.53 0.86 -2.74
C LYS A 164 -8.33 -0.26 -3.43
N THR A 165 -9.14 0.10 -4.41
CA THR A 165 -9.95 -0.82 -5.22
C THR A 165 -9.97 -0.36 -6.68
N LEU A 166 -9.79 -1.29 -7.62
CA LEU A 166 -9.88 -1.04 -9.06
C LEU A 166 -11.33 -1.19 -9.55
N SER A 167 -11.73 -0.35 -10.49
CA SER A 167 -13.02 -0.47 -11.16
C SER A 167 -12.98 -1.51 -12.29
N ALA A 168 -14.15 -2.01 -12.70
CA ALA A 168 -14.26 -2.76 -13.95
C ALA A 168 -13.85 -1.85 -15.13
N PRO A 169 -13.20 -2.37 -16.20
CA PRO A 169 -13.02 -3.79 -16.53
C PRO A 169 -11.73 -4.42 -15.99
N ALA A 170 -11.10 -3.88 -14.93
CA ALA A 170 -9.88 -4.48 -14.39
C ALA A 170 -10.08 -5.99 -14.05
N PRO A 171 -9.07 -6.84 -14.26
CA PRO A 171 -9.14 -8.26 -13.89
C PRO A 171 -9.37 -8.48 -12.40
N ALA A 172 -9.85 -9.67 -12.02
CA ALA A 172 -9.98 -10.04 -10.61
C ALA A 172 -8.60 -10.10 -9.92
N PHE A 173 -7.58 -10.60 -10.62
CA PHE A 173 -6.20 -10.62 -10.14
C PHE A 173 -5.32 -9.81 -11.10
N VAL A 174 -4.58 -8.82 -10.58
CA VAL A 174 -3.61 -8.07 -11.37
C VAL A 174 -2.45 -7.61 -10.51
N VAL A 175 -1.26 -7.64 -11.10
CA VAL A 175 -0.03 -7.10 -10.51
C VAL A 175 0.39 -5.90 -11.33
N VAL A 176 0.46 -4.73 -10.70
CA VAL A 176 0.82 -3.46 -11.33
C VAL A 176 2.17 -3.01 -10.80
N ARG A 177 3.04 -2.53 -11.68
CA ARG A 177 4.35 -1.98 -11.31
C ARG A 177 4.42 -0.51 -11.65
N GLY A 178 5.14 0.24 -10.85
CA GLY A 178 5.33 1.66 -11.05
C GLY A 178 6.36 2.22 -10.09
N GLU A 179 6.44 3.55 -10.09
CA GLU A 179 7.41 4.29 -9.29
C GLU A 179 6.68 5.14 -8.25
N ILE A 180 7.09 5.02 -6.99
CA ILE A 180 6.73 5.99 -5.96
C ILE A 180 7.81 7.06 -5.93
N PHE A 181 7.42 8.31 -6.00
CA PHE A 181 8.36 9.43 -6.01
C PHE A 181 7.81 10.60 -5.18
N MET A 182 8.72 11.48 -4.77
CA MET A 182 8.39 12.71 -4.09
C MET A 182 8.47 13.87 -5.08
N PRO A 183 7.44 14.71 -5.21
CA PRO A 183 7.54 15.94 -5.98
C PRO A 183 8.66 16.83 -5.42
N VAL A 184 9.33 17.57 -6.30
CA VAL A 184 10.50 18.41 -5.94
C VAL A 184 10.19 19.39 -4.80
N GLU A 185 9.00 19.98 -4.80
CA GLU A 185 8.55 20.87 -3.72
C GLU A 185 8.43 20.14 -2.38
N GLY A 186 7.82 18.95 -2.36
CA GLY A 186 7.73 18.10 -1.17
C GLY A 186 9.11 17.73 -0.63
N PHE A 187 10.06 17.43 -1.51
CA PHE A 187 11.45 17.13 -1.14
C PHE A 187 12.15 18.31 -0.48
N ARG A 188 11.99 19.53 -1.02
CA ARG A 188 12.55 20.76 -0.43
C ARG A 188 11.97 21.02 0.96
N ASN A 189 10.64 20.95 1.09
CA ASN A 189 9.96 21.19 2.37
C ASN A 189 10.40 20.17 3.43
N LEU A 190 10.60 18.90 3.05
CA LEU A 190 11.14 17.89 3.95
C LEU A 190 12.56 18.24 4.41
N ASN A 191 13.44 18.60 3.48
CA ASN A 191 14.83 18.94 3.81
C ASN A 191 14.92 20.16 4.73
N GLU A 192 14.11 21.19 4.51
CA GLU A 192 14.07 22.37 5.38
C GLU A 192 13.72 22.00 6.84
N ARG A 193 12.78 21.08 7.03
CA ARG A 193 12.39 20.58 8.36
C ARG A 193 13.43 19.69 9.03
N LEU A 194 14.33 19.07 8.27
CA LEU A 194 15.35 18.16 8.81
C LEU A 194 16.66 18.87 9.17
N ILE A 195 16.90 20.04 8.59
CA ILE A 195 18.12 20.84 8.80
C ILE A 195 17.93 21.88 9.92
N THR A 196 16.69 22.16 10.32
CA THR A 196 16.32 23.09 11.40
C THR A 196 16.03 22.33 12.68
#